data_AF-A0A259HH76-F1
#
_entry.id   AF-A0A259HH76-F1
#
_cell.length_a   1.000
_cell.length_b   1.000
_cell.length_c   1.000
_cell.angle_alpha   90.00
_cell.angle_beta   90.00
_cell.angle_gamma   90.00
#
_symmetry.space_group_name_H-M   'P 1'
#
loop_
_entity.id
_entity.type
_entity.pdbx_description
1 polymer ?
#
loop_
_entity_poly.entity_id
_entity_poly.type
_entity_poly.pdbx_seq_one_letter_code
_entity_poly.pdbx_strand_id
1 'polypeptide(L)'
;MIIFGVYYFINPHDLFLYIPSIPGGILWAYFVGAAFILVGISFITNQYVKFAGYLLAVLLFIFVIGVHFPNWLNAGDKEMKALALINILKDTAIAAFALHIAAGAHHQHLHLEDAD
;
A
#
# COMPACT_ATOMS: atom_id res chain seq x y z
N MET A 1 2.60 7.52 -0.42
CA MET A 1 2.84 6.27 -1.17
C MET A 1 4.23 6.23 -1.80
N ILE A 2 4.66 7.26 -2.53
CA ILE A 2 6.00 7.30 -3.19
C ILE A 2 7.15 6.96 -2.24
N ILE A 3 7.24 7.63 -1.09
CA ILE A 3 8.32 7.38 -0.10
C ILE A 3 8.31 5.93 0.39
N PHE A 4 7.13 5.36 0.68
CA PHE A 4 7.01 3.95 1.01
C PHE A 4 7.50 3.06 -0.13
N GLY A 5 7.14 3.38 -1.38
CA GLY A 5 7.64 2.63 -2.53
C GLY A 5 9.16 2.66 -2.65
N VAL A 6 9.79 3.82 -2.47
CA VAL A 6 11.26 3.95 -2.43
C VAL A 6 11.87 3.12 -1.29
N TYR A 7 11.25 3.11 -0.12
CA TYR A 7 11.71 2.30 1.01
C TYR A 7 11.79 0.81 0.66
N TYR A 8 10.87 0.28 -0.15
CA TYR A 8 10.89 -1.12 -0.59
C TYR A 8 12.06 -1.44 -1.54
N PHE A 9 12.58 -0.45 -2.28
CA PHE A 9 13.79 -0.63 -3.10
C PHE A 9 15.07 -0.56 -2.26
N ILE A 10 15.08 0.31 -1.24
CA ILE A 10 16.25 0.48 -0.35
C ILE A 10 16.38 -0.71 0.61
N ASN A 11 15.27 -1.17 1.19
CA ASN A 11 15.24 -2.23 2.21
C ASN A 11 14.33 -3.40 1.81
N PRO A 12 14.60 -4.09 0.70
CA PRO A 12 13.70 -5.12 0.17
C PRO A 12 13.60 -6.37 1.06
N HIS A 13 14.57 -6.61 1.94
CA HIS A 13 14.59 -7.76 2.84
C HIS A 13 13.67 -7.61 4.07
N ASP A 14 13.43 -6.38 4.52
CA ASP A 14 12.63 -6.08 5.71
C ASP A 14 11.17 -6.54 5.58
N LEU A 15 10.69 -6.66 4.34
CA LEU A 15 9.32 -7.07 4.04
C LEU A 15 9.12 -8.60 4.04
N PHE A 16 10.15 -9.35 3.65
CA PHE A 16 10.05 -10.80 3.41
C PHE A 16 10.49 -11.66 4.59
N LEU A 17 10.94 -11.05 5.69
CA LEU A 17 11.15 -11.74 6.96
C LEU A 17 9.88 -12.44 7.48
N TYR A 18 8.69 -11.97 7.06
CA TYR A 18 7.41 -12.37 7.65
C TYR A 18 6.46 -13.16 6.74
N ILE A 19 6.80 -13.35 5.45
CA ILE A 19 5.94 -14.12 4.54
C ILE A 19 6.63 -15.43 4.15
N PRO A 20 6.11 -16.61 4.54
CA PRO A 20 6.71 -17.89 4.20
C PRO A 20 6.78 -18.09 2.68
N SER A 21 7.91 -18.64 2.24
CA SER A 21 8.29 -19.08 0.88
C SER A 21 7.31 -18.77 -0.25
N ILE A 22 7.14 -17.51 -0.63
CA ILE A 22 6.38 -17.15 -1.83
C ILE A 22 7.27 -17.39 -3.06
N PRO A 23 6.78 -18.09 -4.11
CA PRO A 23 7.47 -18.12 -5.39
C PRO A 23 7.78 -16.69 -5.87
N GLY A 24 9.06 -16.42 -6.15
CA GLY A 24 9.55 -15.10 -6.55
C GLY A 24 10.25 -14.29 -5.44
N GLY A 25 10.06 -14.65 -4.16
CA GLY A 25 10.80 -14.08 -3.03
C GLY A 25 10.89 -12.55 -3.06
N ILE A 26 12.12 -12.03 -3.05
CA ILE A 26 12.43 -10.60 -3.01
C ILE A 26 11.86 -9.79 -4.19
N LEU A 27 11.55 -10.40 -5.34
CA LEU A 27 10.98 -9.70 -6.49
C LEU A 27 9.66 -9.01 -6.16
N TRP A 28 8.90 -9.59 -5.22
CA TRP A 28 7.67 -8.99 -4.73
C TRP A 28 7.90 -7.68 -3.97
N ALA A 29 9.05 -7.49 -3.31
CA ALA A 29 9.39 -6.21 -2.66
C ALA A 29 9.46 -5.10 -3.72
N TYR A 30 10.19 -5.35 -4.81
CA TYR A 30 10.31 -4.38 -5.89
C TYR A 30 8.98 -4.15 -6.62
N PHE A 31 8.19 -5.21 -6.81
CA PHE A 31 6.85 -5.09 -7.41
C PHE A 31 5.93 -4.19 -6.57
N VAL A 32 5.85 -4.44 -5.26
CA VAL A 32 5.04 -3.61 -4.35
C VAL A 32 5.60 -2.18 -4.30
N GLY A 33 6.92 -2.04 -4.24
CA GLY A 33 7.58 -0.74 -4.26
C GLY A 33 7.19 0.09 -5.48
N ALA A 34 7.24 -0.52 -6.67
CA ALA A 34 6.80 0.09 -7.92
C ALA A 34 5.31 0.44 -7.89
N ALA A 35 4.45 -0.46 -7.39
CA ALA A 35 3.02 -0.22 -7.27
C ALA A 35 2.72 1.00 -6.37
N PHE A 36 3.39 1.14 -5.22
CA PHE A 36 3.22 2.32 -4.36
C PHE A 36 3.68 3.63 -5.02
N ILE A 37 4.77 3.60 -5.79
CA ILE A 37 5.20 4.77 -6.55
C ILE A 37 4.14 5.15 -7.59
N LEU A 38 3.67 4.18 -8.37
CA LEU A 38 2.65 4.39 -9.41
C LEU A 38 1.33 4.91 -8.84
N VAL A 39 0.88 4.39 -7.69
CA VAL A 39 -0.30 4.92 -6.99
C VAL A 39 -0.08 6.39 -6.59
N GLY A 40 1.09 6.72 -6.06
CA GLY A 40 1.43 8.10 -5.72
C GLY A 40 1.42 9.04 -6.92
N ILE A 41 2.02 8.62 -8.04
CA ILE A 41 2.02 9.38 -9.30
C ILE A 41 0.60 9.54 -9.84
N SER A 42 -0.21 8.47 -9.82
CA SER A 42 -1.61 8.48 -10.23
C SER A 42 -2.42 9.52 -9.44
N PHE A 43 -2.26 9.55 -8.12
CA PHE A 43 -2.98 10.51 -7.27
C PHE A 43 -2.52 11.96 -7.49
N ILE A 44 -1.23 12.20 -7.73
CA ILE A 44 -0.70 13.56 -7.99
C ILE A 44 -1.13 14.09 -9.35
N THR A 45 -1.10 13.23 -10.38
CA THR A 45 -1.42 13.60 -11.77
C THR A 45 -2.91 13.54 -12.08
N ASN A 46 -3.73 13.11 -11.12
CA ASN A 46 -5.14 12.78 -11.28
C ASN A 46 -5.44 11.66 -12.31
N GLN A 47 -4.43 11.01 -12.89
CA GLN A 47 -4.61 9.98 -13.91
C GLN A 47 -4.83 8.60 -13.27
N TYR A 48 -5.81 7.82 -13.72
CA TYR A 48 -6.10 6.45 -13.25
C TYR A 48 -6.43 6.33 -11.75
N VAL A 49 -6.83 7.42 -11.08
CA VAL A 49 -7.03 7.48 -9.63
C VAL A 49 -7.97 6.39 -9.10
N LYS A 50 -9.10 6.15 -9.79
CA LYS A 50 -10.05 5.10 -9.42
C LYS A 50 -9.41 3.72 -9.39
N PHE A 51 -8.67 3.39 -10.45
CA PHE A 51 -7.99 2.09 -10.54
C PHE A 51 -6.88 1.98 -9.48
N ALA A 52 -6.03 3.00 -9.37
CA ALA A 52 -4.95 3.03 -8.39
C ALA A 52 -5.45 2.95 -6.94
N GLY A 53 -6.56 3.63 -6.62
CA GLY A 53 -7.15 3.62 -5.28
C GLY A 53 -7.73 2.26 -4.89
N TYR A 54 -8.43 1.57 -5.80
CA TYR A 54 -8.89 0.20 -5.54
C TYR A 54 -7.72 -0.78 -5.39
N LEU A 55 -6.70 -0.68 -6.25
CA LEU A 55 -5.52 -1.53 -6.17
C LEU A 55 -4.76 -1.32 -4.85
N LEU A 56 -4.61 -0.06 -4.42
CA LEU A 56 -4.01 0.29 -3.14
C LEU A 56 -4.79 -0.31 -1.97
N ALA A 57 -6.12 -0.18 -1.96
CA ALA A 57 -6.96 -0.73 -0.90
C ALA A 57 -6.83 -2.26 -0.80
N VAL A 58 -6.88 -2.97 -1.93
CA VAL A 58 -6.68 -4.43 -1.97
C VAL A 58 -5.31 -4.81 -1.42
N LEU A 59 -4.25 -4.13 -1.86
CA LEU A 59 -2.89 -4.38 -1.38
C LEU A 59 -2.74 -4.19 0.13
N LEU A 60 -3.31 -3.12 0.68
CA LEU A 60 -3.27 -2.85 2.11
C LEU A 60 -4.07 -3.89 2.92
N PHE A 61 -5.22 -4.34 2.42
CA PHE A 61 -5.94 -5.44 3.07
C PHE A 61 -5.16 -6.76 3.05
N ILE A 62 -4.41 -7.03 1.98
CA ILE A 62 -3.49 -8.18 1.94
C ILE A 62 -2.43 -8.06 3.05
N PHE A 63 -1.88 -6.87 3.31
CA PHE A 63 -0.92 -6.67 4.41
C PHE A 63 -1.56 -6.76 5.79
N VAL A 64 -2.76 -6.21 5.97
CA VAL A 64 -3.52 -6.34 7.21
C VAL A 64 -3.73 -7.82 7.54
N ILE A 65 -4.24 -8.61 6.59
CA ILE A 65 -4.60 -10.01 6.82
C ILE A 65 -3.37 -10.93 6.81
N GLY A 66 -2.44 -10.72 5.89
CA GLY A 66 -1.32 -11.62 5.65
C GLY A 66 -0.08 -11.34 6.50
N VAL A 67 0.07 -10.12 7.02
CA VAL A 67 1.27 -9.71 7.78
C VAL A 67 0.91 -9.21 9.17
N HIS A 68 0.11 -8.15 9.26
CA HIS A 68 -0.09 -7.45 10.53
C HIS A 68 -0.96 -8.24 11.51
N PHE A 69 -1.99 -8.92 11.01
CA PHE A 69 -2.85 -9.75 11.84
C PHE A 69 -2.14 -11.00 12.41
N PRO A 70 -1.40 -11.79 11.60
CA PRO A 70 -0.52 -12.85 12.13
C PRO A 70 0.51 -12.33 13.12
N ASN A 71 1.14 -11.17 12.85
CA ASN A 71 2.10 -10.57 13.78
C ASN A 71 1.45 -10.19 15.11
N TRP A 72 0.20 -9.70 15.10
CA TRP A 72 -0.54 -9.37 16.32
C TRP A 72 -0.92 -10.61 17.14
N LEU A 73 -1.32 -11.70 16.48
CA LEU A 73 -1.67 -12.97 17.13
C LEU A 73 -0.46 -13.66 17.76
N ASN A 74 0.68 -13.61 17.09
CA ASN A 74 1.89 -14.37 17.47
C ASN A 74 2.97 -13.53 18.18
N ALA A 75 2.70 -12.26 18.48
CA ALA A 75 3.65 -11.39 19.19
C ALA A 75 4.01 -11.94 20.59
N GLY A 76 5.30 -12.06 20.88
CA GLY A 76 5.82 -12.58 22.15
C GLY A 76 5.78 -11.59 23.31
N ASP A 77 5.75 -10.29 23.01
CA ASP A 77 5.71 -9.22 24.00
C ASP A 77 4.64 -8.16 23.69
N LYS A 78 4.35 -7.32 24.69
CA LYS A 78 3.28 -6.31 24.62
C LYS A 78 3.59 -5.18 23.64
N GLU A 79 4.86 -4.81 23.47
CA GLU A 79 5.26 -3.70 22.60
C GLU A 79 5.08 -4.10 21.13
N MET A 80 5.57 -5.29 20.75
CA MET A 80 5.35 -5.84 19.41
C MET A 80 3.87 -6.00 19.10
N LYS A 81 3.08 -6.45 20.07
CA LYS A 81 1.63 -6.58 19.90
C LYS A 81 0.95 -5.22 19.67
N ALA A 82 1.35 -4.18 20.39
CA ALA A 82 0.84 -2.83 20.19
C ALA A 82 1.22 -2.27 18.81
N LEU A 83 2.47 -2.46 18.37
CA LEU A 83 2.94 -2.06 17.05
C LEU A 83 2.18 -2.77 15.92
N ALA A 84 1.94 -4.07 16.04
CA ALA A 84 1.15 -4.83 15.08
C ALA A 84 -0.30 -4.30 15.00
N LEU A 85 -0.92 -4.00 16.15
CA LEU A 85 -2.26 -3.40 16.19
C LEU A 85 -2.29 -2.01 15.52
N ILE A 86 -1.30 -1.17 15.80
CA ILE A 86 -1.16 0.15 15.14
C ILE A 86 -1.08 -0.02 13.63
N ASN A 87 -0.31 -1.00 13.13
CA ASN A 87 -0.21 -1.26 11.70
C ASN A 87 -1.53 -1.75 11.09
N ILE A 88 -2.28 -2.63 11.77
CA ILE A 88 -3.62 -3.05 11.34
C ILE A 88 -4.53 -1.83 11.18
N LEU A 89 -4.59 -0.97 12.20
CA LEU A 89 -5.48 0.20 12.21
C LEU A 89 -5.06 1.23 11.16
N LYS A 90 -3.76 1.52 11.06
CA LYS A 90 -3.17 2.46 10.09
C LYS A 90 -3.48 2.02 8.66
N ASP A 91 -3.19 0.77 8.31
CA ASP A 91 -3.36 0.30 6.92
C ASP A 91 -4.84 0.16 6.57
N THR A 92 -5.69 -0.23 7.52
CA THR A 92 -7.15 -0.23 7.32
C THR A 92 -7.69 1.18 7.08
N ALA A 93 -7.22 2.18 7.83
CA ALA A 93 -7.65 3.57 7.65
C ALA A 93 -7.19 4.12 6.28
N ILE A 94 -5.96 3.84 5.86
CA ILE A 94 -5.45 4.24 4.54
C ILE A 94 -6.24 3.52 3.43
N ALA A 95 -6.55 2.23 3.60
CA ALA A 95 -7.37 1.48 2.63
C ALA A 95 -8.78 2.07 2.50
N ALA A 96 -9.44 2.40 3.62
CA ALA A 96 -10.75 3.03 3.62
C ALA A 96 -10.73 4.39 2.92
N PHE A 97 -9.69 5.20 3.16
CA PHE A 97 -9.53 6.48 2.47
C PHE A 97 -9.25 6.30 0.96
N ALA A 98 -8.44 5.32 0.58
CA ALA A 98 -8.19 4.98 -0.81
C ALA A 98 -9.49 4.55 -1.54
N LEU A 99 -10.35 3.77 -0.88
CA LEU A 99 -11.68 3.42 -1.39
C LEU A 99 -12.59 4.65 -1.56
N HIS A 100 -12.56 5.57 -0.60
CA HIS A 100 -13.31 6.82 -0.68
C HIS A 100 -12.90 7.66 -1.89
N ILE A 101 -11.58 7.85 -2.09
CA ILE A 101 -11.04 8.54 -3.27
C ILE A 101 -11.44 7.79 -4.56
N ALA A 102 -11.28 6.47 -4.59
CA ALA A 102 -11.58 5.68 -5.77
C ALA A 102 -13.05 5.77 -6.18
N ALA A 103 -13.96 5.75 -5.20
CA ALA A 103 -15.39 5.90 -5.43
C ALA A 103 -15.76 7.27 -6.02
N GLY A 104 -15.06 8.34 -5.63
CA GLY A 104 -15.31 9.70 -6.11
C GLY A 104 -14.65 10.05 -7.45
N ALA A 105 -13.68 9.27 -7.92
CA ALA A 105 -12.85 9.61 -9.07
C ALA A 105 -13.53 9.33 -10.43
N HIS A 106 -14.61 10.05 -10.75
CA HIS A 106 -15.37 9.93 -12.01
C HIS A 106 -14.87 10.84 -13.15
N HIS A 107 -14.10 11.90 -12.85
CA HIS A 107 -13.57 12.86 -13.84
C HIS A 107 -12.06 13.10 -13.61
N GLN A 108 -11.24 12.22 -14.15
CA GLN A 108 -9.81 12.09 -13.81
C GLN A 108 -8.86 12.86 -14.72
N HIS A 109 -9.36 13.50 -15.78
CA HIS A 109 -8.49 14.20 -16.71
C HIS A 109 -8.13 15.59 -16.19
N LEU A 110 -6.83 15.91 -16.20
CA LEU A 110 -6.38 17.29 -16.10
C LEU A 110 -6.86 18.00 -17.38
N HIS A 111 -7.77 18.96 -17.25
CA HIS A 111 -8.13 19.88 -18.33
C HIS A 111 -6.94 20.81 -18.57
N LEU A 112 -5.99 20.35 -19.38
CA LEU A 112 -4.88 21.17 -19.88
C LEU A 112 -5.22 21.82 -21.24
N GLU A 113 -6.40 21.51 -21.78
CA GLU A 113 -6.86 21.94 -23.10
C GLU A 113 -7.37 23.40 -23.13
N ASP A 114 -7.56 24.02 -21.96
CA ASP A 114 -8.04 25.41 -21.83
C ASP A 114 -6.90 26.42 -21.52
N ALA A 115 -5.64 26.05 -21.77
CA ALA A 115 -4.47 26.85 -21.36
C ALA A 115 -3.92 27.82 -22.44
N ASP A 116 -4.62 28.01 -23.56
CA ASP A 116 -4.21 28.89 -24.67
C ASP A 116 -4.96 30.23 -24.68
#